data_AF-A0A969LI14-F1
#
_entry.id   AF-A0A969LI14-F1
#
_cell.length_a   1.000
_cell.length_b   1.000
_cell.length_c   1.000
_cell.angle_alpha   90.00
_cell.angle_beta   90.00
_cell.angle_gamma   90.00
#
_symmetry.space_group_name_H-M   'P 1'
#
loop_
_entity.id
_entity.type
_entity.pdbx_description
1 polymer ?
#
loop_
_entity_poly.entity_id
_entity_poly.type
_entity_poly.pdbx_seq_one_letter_code
_entity_poly.pdbx_strand_id
1 'polypeptide(L)'
;MLIAMVRGRRSQAFIAAVQNHELVVTKEAVREAERRIAFGMKAPQLIPAFYAAVEMMTVVVPNALAVSEAEIALRDAVASRNGSVKDGHILACAWAFDADIWSHDRDFAGTGVASWSTANLMRALAAEP
;
A
#
# COMPACT_ATOMS: atom_id res chain seq x y z
N MET A 1 0.45 -0.11 -5.71
CA MET A 1 1.10 1.20 -5.94
C MET A 1 2.61 1.03 -6.21
N LEU A 2 3.32 0.32 -5.34
CA LEU A 2 4.75 -0.03 -5.46
C LEU A 2 5.20 -0.48 -6.86
N ILE A 3 4.55 -1.49 -7.43
CA ILE A 3 4.92 -2.01 -8.76
C ILE A 3 4.80 -0.94 -9.86
N ALA A 4 3.80 -0.05 -9.77
CA ALA A 4 3.64 1.01 -10.76
C ALA A 4 4.84 1.97 -10.72
N MET A 5 5.23 2.39 -9.51
CA MET A 5 6.35 3.30 -9.27
C MET A 5 7.66 2.77 -9.86
N VAL A 6 7.99 1.49 -9.63
CA VAL A 6 9.24 0.88 -10.15
C VAL A 6 9.26 0.81 -11.68
N ARG A 7 8.09 0.77 -12.32
CA ARG A 7 7.97 0.84 -13.79
C ARG A 7 8.08 2.26 -14.35
N GLY A 8 8.52 3.23 -13.54
CA GLY A 8 8.55 4.66 -13.90
C GLY A 8 7.16 5.32 -13.90
N ARG A 9 6.10 4.56 -13.57
CA ARG A 9 4.73 5.10 -13.55
C ARG A 9 4.47 5.57 -12.13
N ARG A 10 4.31 6.88 -11.92
CA ARG A 10 4.03 7.49 -10.60
C ARG A 10 5.24 7.59 -9.67
N SER A 11 6.46 7.53 -10.20
CA SER A 11 7.68 7.80 -9.43
C SER A 11 7.65 9.21 -8.81
N GLN A 12 7.12 10.20 -9.53
CA GLN A 12 6.90 11.55 -8.97
C GLN A 12 5.95 11.56 -7.78
N ALA A 13 4.85 10.79 -7.84
CA ALA A 13 3.91 10.73 -6.73
C ALA A 13 4.50 10.04 -5.51
N PHE A 14 5.35 9.03 -5.73
CA PHE A 14 6.07 8.38 -4.65
C PHE A 14 7.07 9.33 -3.98
N ILE A 15 7.88 10.04 -4.78
CA ILE A 15 8.85 11.02 -4.27
C ILE A 15 8.11 12.10 -3.46
N ALA A 16 7.04 12.67 -4.01
CA ALA A 16 6.25 13.68 -3.32
C ALA A 16 5.66 13.14 -2.01
N ALA A 17 5.18 11.88 -1.99
CA ALA A 17 4.65 11.27 -0.79
C ALA A 17 5.72 11.07 0.29
N VAL A 18 6.90 10.54 -0.05
CA VAL A 18 8.02 10.37 0.90
C VAL A 18 8.53 11.71 1.43
N GLN A 19 8.48 12.77 0.62
CA GLN A 19 8.93 14.09 1.04
C GLN A 19 8.01 14.76 2.06
N ASN A 20 6.71 14.45 2.03
CA ASN A 20 5.71 15.11 2.88
C ASN A 20 5.16 14.22 4.00
N HIS A 21 5.28 12.90 3.86
CA HIS A 21 4.73 11.93 4.80
C HIS A 21 5.66 10.75 5.02
N GLU A 22 5.58 10.15 6.21
CA GLU A 22 6.18 8.86 6.46
C GLU A 22 5.36 7.76 5.77
N LEU A 23 6.03 6.92 4.98
CA LEU A 23 5.39 5.79 4.32
C LEU A 23 5.66 4.50 5.08
N VAL A 24 4.59 3.77 5.37
CA VAL A 24 4.63 2.47 6.04
C VAL A 24 4.13 1.39 5.09
N VAL A 25 4.78 0.23 5.09
CA VAL A 25 4.40 -0.91 4.26
C VAL A 25 4.58 -2.22 5.03
N THR A 26 3.70 -3.19 4.82
CA THR A 26 3.88 -4.52 5.40
C THR A 26 4.90 -5.35 4.62
N LYS A 27 5.60 -6.24 5.32
CA LYS A 27 6.52 -7.21 4.72
C LYS A 27 5.84 -8.11 3.68
N GLU A 28 4.56 -8.39 3.85
CA GLU A 28 3.71 -9.23 3.01
C GLU A 28 3.45 -8.53 1.68
N ALA A 29 3.11 -7.23 1.73
CA ALA A 29 2.96 -6.41 0.53
C ALA A 29 4.30 -6.29 -0.23
N VAL A 30 5.43 -6.17 0.49
CA VAL A 30 6.77 -6.17 -0.14
C VAL A 30 7.04 -7.51 -0.85
N ARG A 31 6.81 -8.65 -0.17
CA ARG A 31 6.99 -10.00 -0.73
C ARG A 31 6.06 -10.29 -1.91
N GLU A 32 4.84 -9.80 -1.86
CA GLU A 32 3.90 -9.93 -2.97
C GLU A 32 4.36 -9.12 -4.18
N ALA A 33 4.75 -7.85 -3.96
CA ALA A 33 5.25 -7.00 -5.02
C ALA A 33 6.50 -7.57 -5.69
N GLU A 34 7.46 -8.07 -4.90
CA GLU A 34 8.65 -8.76 -5.40
C GLU A 34 8.28 -9.99 -6.25
N ARG A 35 7.44 -10.90 -5.72
CA ARG A 35 6.98 -12.08 -6.47
C ARG A 35 6.27 -11.69 -7.77
N ARG A 36 5.46 -10.64 -7.73
CA ARG A 36 4.75 -10.14 -8.92
C ARG A 36 5.71 -9.55 -9.95
N ILE A 37 6.76 -8.84 -9.52
CA ILE A 37 7.82 -8.32 -10.41
C ILE A 37 8.62 -9.48 -11.04
N ALA A 38 9.12 -10.39 -10.21
CA ALA A 38 9.98 -11.49 -10.62
C ALA A 38 9.27 -12.49 -11.53
N PHE A 39 8.12 -13.00 -11.11
CA PHE A 39 7.44 -14.12 -11.77
C PHE A 39 6.21 -13.69 -12.55
N GLY A 40 5.45 -12.75 -11.99
CA GLY A 40 4.20 -12.30 -12.60
C GLY A 40 4.40 -11.44 -13.84
N MET A 41 5.39 -10.54 -13.79
CA MET A 41 5.76 -9.64 -14.87
C MET A 41 6.99 -10.11 -15.64
N LYS A 42 7.74 -11.08 -15.10
CA LYS A 42 9.00 -11.57 -15.66
C LYS A 42 10.01 -10.44 -15.87
N ALA A 43 10.09 -9.52 -14.90
CA ALA A 43 10.96 -8.35 -14.94
C ALA A 43 11.91 -8.27 -13.73
N PRO A 44 12.72 -9.32 -13.44
CA PRO A 44 13.59 -9.37 -12.27
C PRO A 44 14.62 -8.24 -12.23
N GLN A 45 14.99 -7.66 -13.37
CA GLN A 45 15.88 -6.50 -13.45
C GLN A 45 15.34 -5.25 -12.72
N LEU A 46 14.04 -5.21 -12.41
CA LEU A 46 13.41 -4.12 -11.66
C LEU A 46 13.53 -4.29 -10.13
N ILE A 47 13.95 -5.46 -9.64
CA ILE A 47 14.04 -5.77 -8.20
C ILE A 47 14.99 -4.80 -7.45
N PRO A 48 16.17 -4.43 -7.96
CA PRO A 48 17.04 -3.48 -7.25
C PRO A 48 16.37 -2.12 -7.05
N ALA A 49 15.73 -1.58 -8.09
CA ALA A 49 15.00 -0.30 -8.00
C ALA A 49 13.77 -0.40 -7.09
N PHE A 50 13.12 -1.57 -7.04
CA PHE A 50 12.05 -1.85 -6.09
C PHE A 50 12.55 -1.76 -4.64
N TYR A 51 13.64 -2.44 -4.31
CA TYR A 51 14.19 -2.43 -2.96
C TYR A 51 14.71 -1.05 -2.56
N ALA A 52 15.35 -0.31 -3.47
CA ALA A 52 15.77 1.08 -3.19
C ALA A 52 14.58 1.98 -2.78
N ALA A 53 13.38 1.75 -3.33
CA ALA A 53 12.20 2.48 -2.91
C ALA A 53 11.61 1.94 -1.60
N VAL A 54 11.68 0.64 -1.34
CA VAL A 54 11.27 0.04 -0.06
C VAL A 54 12.14 0.54 1.09
N GLU A 55 13.44 0.80 0.85
CA GLU A 55 14.35 1.40 1.84
C GLU A 55 13.95 2.83 2.26
N MET A 56 13.10 3.50 1.46
CA MET A 56 12.53 4.81 1.79
C MET A 56 11.24 4.70 2.62
N MET A 57 10.86 3.50 3.05
CA MET A 57 9.63 3.23 3.81
C MET A 57 9.93 2.46 5.09
N THR A 58 9.07 2.62 6.09
CA THR A 58 9.07 1.79 7.29
C THR A 58 8.41 0.45 6.98
N VAL A 59 9.19 -0.64 7.03
CA VAL A 59 8.68 -2.00 6.78
C VAL A 59 8.23 -2.66 8.09
N VAL A 60 6.95 -3.02 8.16
CA VAL A 60 6.31 -3.61 9.35
C VAL A 60 6.07 -5.10 9.16
N VAL A 61 6.30 -5.89 10.22
CA VAL A 61 5.97 -7.32 10.24
C VAL A 61 4.58 -7.52 10.88
N PRO A 62 3.61 -8.16 10.21
CA PRO A 62 2.23 -8.24 10.68
C PRO A 62 1.97 -9.11 11.90
N ASN A 63 2.94 -9.90 12.36
CA ASN A 63 2.77 -10.68 13.59
C ASN A 63 2.55 -9.80 14.84
N ALA A 64 2.81 -8.49 14.74
CA ALA A 64 2.50 -7.49 15.76
C ALA A 64 1.15 -6.77 15.55
N LEU A 65 0.37 -7.14 14.53
CA LEU A 65 -0.85 -6.43 14.11
C LEU A 65 -2.11 -7.28 14.35
N ALA A 66 -3.24 -6.61 14.54
CA ALA A 66 -4.58 -7.21 14.65
C ALA A 66 -5.11 -7.64 13.27
N VAL A 67 -4.41 -8.58 12.62
CA VAL A 67 -4.71 -9.00 11.23
C VAL A 67 -6.09 -9.67 11.13
N SER A 68 -6.43 -10.55 12.07
CA SER A 68 -7.71 -11.30 12.04
C SER A 68 -8.92 -10.37 12.08
N GLU A 69 -8.89 -9.33 12.90
CA GLU A 69 -9.93 -8.32 13.01
C GLU A 69 -10.03 -7.48 11.73
N ALA A 70 -8.88 -7.13 11.15
CA ALA A 70 -8.84 -6.40 9.89
C ALA A 70 -9.36 -7.24 8.72
N GLU A 71 -9.07 -8.54 8.68
CA GLU A 71 -9.63 -9.46 7.69
C GLU A 71 -11.17 -9.52 7.75
N ILE A 72 -11.73 -9.55 8.96
CA ILE A 72 -13.19 -9.48 9.17
C ILE A 72 -13.75 -8.15 8.63
N ALA A 73 -13.14 -7.03 9.03
CA ALA A 73 -13.58 -5.71 8.57
C ALA A 73 -13.49 -5.56 7.04
N LEU A 74 -12.44 -6.10 6.41
CA LEU A 74 -12.27 -6.05 4.96
C LEU A 74 -13.28 -6.94 4.22
N ARG A 75 -13.60 -8.12 4.77
CA ARG A 75 -14.63 -9.00 4.22
C ARG A 75 -16.01 -8.35 4.27
N ASP A 76 -16.31 -7.67 5.37
CA ASP A 76 -17.63 -7.10 5.64
C ASP A 76 -17.78 -5.67 5.05
N ALA A 77 -16.70 -5.09 4.51
CA ALA A 77 -16.72 -3.80 3.83
C ALA A 77 -17.65 -3.81 2.62
N VAL A 78 -18.47 -2.76 2.48
CA VAL A 78 -19.47 -2.64 1.39
C VAL A 78 -18.85 -2.75 0.00
N ALA A 79 -17.60 -2.31 -0.16
CA ALA A 79 -16.89 -2.38 -1.42
C ALA A 79 -16.33 -3.77 -1.76
N SER A 80 -16.23 -4.67 -0.76
CA SER A 80 -15.68 -6.03 -0.90
C SER A 80 -16.64 -6.92 -1.67
N ARG A 81 -16.44 -7.01 -2.98
CA ARG A 81 -17.34 -7.78 -3.88
C ARG A 81 -17.18 -9.29 -3.77
N ASN A 82 -16.00 -9.75 -3.34
CA ASN A 82 -15.63 -11.17 -3.31
C ASN A 82 -15.28 -11.68 -1.90
N GLY A 83 -15.36 -10.81 -0.87
CA GLY A 83 -14.98 -11.16 0.50
C GLY A 83 -13.48 -11.46 0.67
N SER A 84 -12.62 -10.94 -0.21
CA SER A 84 -11.18 -11.16 -0.13
C SER A 84 -10.62 -10.53 1.15
N VAL A 85 -9.86 -11.34 1.89
CA VAL A 85 -9.20 -10.93 3.15
C VAL A 85 -7.69 -10.76 2.99
N LYS A 86 -7.15 -10.98 1.78
CA LYS A 86 -5.70 -11.05 1.54
C LYS A 86 -4.94 -9.79 1.97
N ASP A 87 -5.57 -8.63 1.82
CA ASP A 87 -5.00 -7.35 2.19
C ASP A 87 -5.33 -6.91 3.63
N GLY A 88 -5.87 -7.82 4.46
CA GLY A 88 -6.16 -7.55 5.87
C GLY A 88 -4.93 -7.06 6.64
N HIS A 89 -3.73 -7.51 6.28
CA HIS A 89 -2.49 -7.01 6.87
C HIS A 89 -2.24 -5.52 6.58
N ILE A 90 -2.69 -4.98 5.45
CA ILE A 90 -2.57 -3.55 5.13
C ILE A 90 -3.51 -2.76 6.03
N LEU A 91 -4.75 -3.22 6.17
CA LEU A 91 -5.74 -2.56 7.04
C LEU A 91 -5.31 -2.61 8.52
N ALA A 92 -4.80 -3.74 8.99
CA ALA A 92 -4.27 -3.85 10.35
C ALA A 92 -3.08 -2.91 10.59
N CYS A 93 -2.23 -2.71 9.58
CA CYS A 93 -1.12 -1.76 9.65
C CYS A 93 -1.63 -0.32 9.73
N ALA A 94 -2.64 0.03 8.92
CA ALA A 94 -3.26 1.34 8.97
C ALA A 94 -3.83 1.66 10.36
N TRP A 95 -4.53 0.70 10.98
CA TRP A 95 -5.03 0.87 12.35
C TRP A 95 -3.93 1.03 13.39
N ALA A 96 -2.86 0.24 13.31
CA ALA A 96 -1.80 0.27 14.31
C ALA A 96 -1.00 1.58 14.31
N PHE A 97 -0.92 2.26 13.17
CA PHE A 97 -0.17 3.50 13.00
C PHE A 97 -1.07 4.74 12.84
N ASP A 98 -2.39 4.60 13.02
CA ASP A 98 -3.38 5.65 12.75
C ASP A 98 -3.15 6.32 11.37
N ALA A 99 -2.91 5.48 10.36
CA ALA A 99 -2.45 5.89 9.05
C ALA A 99 -3.52 5.71 7.98
N ASP A 100 -3.45 6.55 6.96
CA ASP A 100 -4.28 6.43 5.76
C ASP A 100 -3.71 5.41 4.76
N ILE A 101 -4.57 4.82 3.94
CA ILE A 101 -4.18 3.82 2.93
C ILE A 101 -4.02 4.46 1.56
N TRP A 102 -2.80 4.46 1.02
CA TRP A 102 -2.56 4.82 -0.39
C TRP A 102 -2.63 3.60 -1.31
N SER A 103 -3.80 3.38 -1.94
CA SER A 103 -4.03 2.22 -2.82
C SER A 103 -4.87 2.57 -4.06
N HIS A 104 -4.91 1.64 -5.02
CA HIS A 104 -5.89 1.66 -6.12
C HIS A 104 -7.00 0.64 -5.90
N ASP A 105 -6.84 -0.19 -4.87
CA ASP A 105 -7.85 -1.14 -4.49
C ASP A 105 -8.99 -0.40 -3.83
N ARG A 106 -10.20 -0.69 -4.30
CA ARG A 106 -11.43 -0.10 -3.77
C ARG A 106 -11.94 -0.87 -2.56
N ASP A 107 -11.42 -2.06 -2.30
CA ASP A 107 -11.93 -2.97 -1.27
C ASP A 107 -11.73 -2.41 0.14
N PHE A 108 -10.81 -1.46 0.31
CA PHE A 108 -10.64 -0.70 1.56
C PHE A 108 -11.75 0.32 1.83
N ALA A 109 -12.57 0.68 0.83
CA ALA A 109 -13.62 1.67 1.03
C ALA A 109 -14.71 1.14 1.98
N GLY A 110 -15.02 1.92 3.02
CA GLY A 110 -16.00 1.53 4.04
C GLY A 110 -15.44 0.73 5.21
N THR A 111 -14.11 0.55 5.29
CA THR A 111 -13.43 -0.10 6.43
C THR A 111 -13.19 0.81 7.63
N GLY A 112 -13.58 2.09 7.54
CA GLY A 112 -13.32 3.12 8.56
C GLY A 112 -11.95 3.80 8.42
N VAL A 113 -11.11 3.38 7.48
CA VAL A 113 -9.81 4.01 7.18
C VAL A 113 -9.91 4.83 5.89
N ALA A 114 -9.33 6.04 5.88
CA ALA A 114 -9.31 6.85 4.68
C ALA A 114 -8.39 6.23 3.61
N SER A 115 -8.89 6.16 2.38
CA SER A 115 -8.17 5.56 1.26
C SER A 115 -7.94 6.58 0.15
N TRP A 116 -6.69 6.72 -0.28
CA TRP A 116 -6.26 7.67 -1.31
C TRP A 116 -5.89 6.95 -2.60
N SER A 117 -6.42 7.43 -3.73
CA SER A 117 -5.84 7.11 -5.04
C SER A 117 -4.61 7.99 -5.29
N THR A 118 -3.72 7.63 -6.22
CA THR A 118 -2.62 8.52 -6.60
C THR A 118 -3.13 9.88 -7.08
N ALA A 119 -4.26 9.93 -7.77
CA ALA A 119 -4.80 11.19 -8.29
C ALA A 119 -5.35 12.12 -7.19
N ASN A 120 -5.90 11.56 -6.11
CA ASN A 120 -6.40 12.37 -4.99
C ASN A 120 -5.24 12.76 -4.06
N LEU A 121 -4.31 11.84 -3.78
CA LEU A 121 -3.11 12.14 -2.99
C LEU A 121 -2.32 13.30 -3.60
N MET A 122 -2.04 13.24 -4.91
CA MET A 122 -1.31 14.32 -5.58
C MET A 122 -2.04 15.66 -5.56
N ARG A 123 -3.38 15.65 -5.61
CA ARG A 123 -4.17 16.88 -5.49
C ARG A 123 -4.12 17.45 -4.07
N ALA A 124 -4.11 16.60 -3.05
CA ALA A 124 -3.96 17.02 -1.66
C ALA A 124 -2.57 17.61 -1.41
N LEU A 125 -1.50 16.90 -1.80
CA LEU A 125 -0.12 17.37 -1.67
C LEU A 125 0.15 18.69 -2.40
N ALA A 126 -0.51 18.93 -3.55
CA ALA A 126 -0.38 20.19 -4.26
C ALA A 126 -1.13 21.37 -3.61
N ALA A 127 -2.03 21.09 -2.68
CA ALA A 127 -2.81 22.08 -1.93
C ALA A 127 -2.25 22.33 -0.52
N GLU A 128 -1.24 21.56 -0.10
CA GLU A 128 -0.53 21.80 1.16
C GLU A 128 0.32 23.08 1.04
N PRO A 129 0.27 23.98 2.04
CA PRO A 129 0.93 25.30 2.00
C PRO A 129 2.45 25.26 2.15
#